data_AF-A0A3A8G0I9-F1
#
_entry.id   AF-A0A3A8G0I9-F1
#
_cell.length_a   1.000
_cell.length_b   1.000
_cell.length_c   1.000
_cell.angle_alpha   90.00
_cell.angle_beta   90.00
_cell.angle_gamma   90.00
#
_symmetry.space_group_name_H-M   'P 1'
#
loop_
_entity.id
_entity.type
_entity.pdbx_description
1 polymer ?
#
loop_
_entity_poly.entity_id
_entity_poly.type
_entity_poly.pdbx_seq_one_letter_code
_entity_poly.pdbx_strand_id
1 'polypeptide(L)'
;MPNQNNAQNTPKTYTTGDMVDAYSLAECDMQWMSVAITDIKKRIKELKNDLGINATGFYALEHVVDMYEYIAECRLHHYSGRAEVYQAEWDTDKKAVTL
;
A
#
# COMPACT_ATOMS: atom_id res chain seq x y z
N MET A 1 33.64 -10.10 -37.44
CA MET A 1 32.80 -9.29 -36.54
C MET A 1 31.43 -9.94 -36.48
N PRO A 2 30.98 -10.55 -35.37
CA PRO A 2 29.60 -11.01 -35.27
C PRO A 2 28.69 -9.84 -34.89
N ASN A 3 27.58 -9.78 -35.61
CA ASN A 3 26.56 -8.74 -35.67
C ASN A 3 25.93 -8.47 -34.30
N GLN A 4 25.87 -7.19 -33.91
CA GLN A 4 25.05 -6.72 -32.80
C GLN A 4 23.57 -6.66 -33.22
N ASN A 5 22.69 -6.85 -32.23
CA ASN A 5 21.30 -6.40 -32.18
C ASN A 5 20.24 -7.26 -32.90
N ASN A 6 19.70 -8.21 -32.15
CA ASN A 6 18.26 -8.39 -32.09
C ASN A 6 17.89 -8.81 -30.65
N ALA A 7 17.99 -7.85 -29.72
CA ALA A 7 17.29 -7.98 -28.46
C ALA A 7 15.79 -7.90 -28.80
N GLN A 8 15.16 -9.05 -28.95
CA GLN A 8 13.72 -9.17 -29.12
C GLN A 8 13.08 -8.43 -27.93
N ASN A 9 12.37 -7.34 -28.19
CA ASN A 9 11.57 -6.61 -27.20
C ASN A 9 10.34 -7.45 -26.82
N THR A 10 10.55 -8.63 -26.26
CA THR A 10 9.47 -9.47 -25.75
C THR A 10 8.95 -8.85 -24.45
N PRO A 11 7.63 -8.65 -24.29
CA PRO A 11 7.07 -8.16 -23.04
C PRO A 11 7.54 -9.02 -21.86
N LYS A 12 7.99 -8.38 -20.77
CA LYS A 12 8.28 -9.09 -19.54
C LYS A 12 6.98 -9.69 -18.99
N THR A 13 7.01 -10.97 -18.68
CA THR A 13 5.94 -11.66 -17.96
C THR A 13 6.26 -11.65 -16.47
N TYR A 14 5.24 -11.47 -15.64
CA TYR A 14 5.34 -11.57 -14.19
C TYR A 14 4.65 -12.84 -13.72
N THR A 15 5.25 -13.49 -12.75
CA THR A 15 4.73 -14.68 -12.10
C THR A 15 3.73 -14.31 -11.01
N THR A 16 2.93 -15.27 -10.54
CA THR A 16 2.05 -15.09 -9.39
C THR A 16 2.84 -14.66 -8.14
N GLY A 17 4.08 -15.15 -7.98
CA GLY A 17 4.97 -14.75 -6.88
C GLY A 17 5.39 -13.28 -6.96
N ASP A 18 5.68 -12.76 -8.15
CA ASP A 18 5.96 -11.33 -8.33
C ASP A 18 4.75 -10.47 -7.94
N MET A 19 3.53 -10.98 -8.19
CA MET A 19 2.29 -10.32 -7.79
C MET A 19 2.05 -10.37 -6.27
N VAL A 20 2.38 -11.49 -5.61
CA VAL A 20 2.39 -11.59 -4.14
C VAL A 20 3.29 -10.52 -3.57
N ASP A 21 4.56 -10.48 -3.99
CA ASP A 21 5.55 -9.56 -3.44
C ASP A 21 5.11 -8.09 -3.63
N ALA A 22 4.61 -7.74 -4.82
CA ALA A 22 4.16 -6.38 -5.10
C ALA A 22 2.95 -5.97 -4.24
N TYR A 23 1.97 -6.85 -4.07
CA TYR A 23 0.75 -6.53 -3.32
C TYR A 23 0.95 -6.59 -1.82
N SER A 24 1.78 -7.50 -1.30
CA SER A 24 2.19 -7.52 0.11
C SER A 24 3.01 -6.27 0.47
N LEU A 25 3.88 -5.80 -0.43
CA LEU A 25 4.59 -4.53 -0.21
C LEU A 25 3.61 -3.35 -0.14
N ALA A 26 2.65 -3.27 -1.07
CA ALA A 26 1.65 -2.22 -1.08
C ALA A 26 0.73 -2.27 0.15
N GLU A 27 0.41 -3.46 0.65
CA GLU A 27 -0.29 -3.66 1.92
C GLU A 27 0.52 -3.09 3.09
N CYS A 28 1.79 -3.46 3.23
CA CYS A 28 2.68 -2.94 4.28
C CYS A 28 2.79 -1.41 4.23
N ASP A 29 2.94 -0.82 3.04
CA ASP A 29 2.99 0.63 2.88
C ASP A 29 1.71 1.31 3.39
N MET A 30 0.53 0.72 3.13
CA MET A 30 -0.72 1.27 3.63
C MET A 30 -0.88 1.09 5.14
N GLN A 31 -0.37 0.00 5.73
CA GLN A 31 -0.30 -0.15 7.18
C GLN A 31 0.54 0.96 7.83
N TRP A 32 1.70 1.27 7.26
CA TRP A 32 2.54 2.38 7.73
C TRP A 32 1.87 3.74 7.54
N MET A 33 1.13 3.93 6.44
CA MET A 33 0.35 5.14 6.22
C MET A 33 -0.71 5.33 7.30
N SER A 34 -1.46 4.28 7.66
CA SER A 34 -2.45 4.32 8.75
C SER A 34 -1.81 4.70 10.09
N VAL A 35 -0.63 4.18 10.40
CA VAL A 35 0.13 4.56 11.61
C VAL A 35 0.53 6.04 11.58
N ALA A 36 1.05 6.52 10.46
CA ALA A 36 1.46 7.92 10.30
C ALA A 36 0.27 8.88 10.45
N ILE A 37 -0.87 8.55 9.84
CA ILE A 37 -2.12 9.32 9.95
C ILE A 37 -2.60 9.36 11.41
N THR A 38 -2.57 8.23 12.10
CA THR A 38 -2.94 8.15 13.53
C THR A 38 -2.04 9.07 14.39
N ASP A 39 -0.73 9.07 14.14
CA ASP A 39 0.22 9.95 14.83
C ASP A 39 -0.08 11.44 14.53
N ILE A 40 -0.37 11.79 13.27
CA ILE A 40 -0.76 13.15 12.89
C ILE A 40 -2.02 13.60 13.63
N LYS A 41 -3.08 12.77 13.66
CA LYS A 41 -4.33 13.07 14.38
C LYS A 41 -4.06 13.32 15.87
N LYS A 42 -3.20 12.50 16.48
CA LYS A 42 -2.79 12.67 17.88
C LYS A 42 -2.08 14.01 18.09
N ARG A 43 -1.09 14.36 17.26
CA ARG A 43 -0.34 15.63 17.37
C ARG A 43 -1.22 16.84 17.15
N ILE A 44 -2.19 16.78 16.24
CA ILE A 44 -3.18 17.85 16.05
C ILE A 44 -3.96 18.09 17.34
N LYS A 45 -4.42 17.01 18.00
CA LYS A 45 -5.14 17.10 19.28
C LYS A 45 -4.28 17.69 20.40
N GLU A 46 -3.01 17.28 20.49
CA GLU A 46 -2.06 17.83 21.47
C GLU A 46 -1.83 19.33 21.24
N LEU A 47 -1.59 19.76 20.00
CA LEU A 47 -1.43 21.17 19.65
C LEU A 47 -2.67 22.01 19.97
N LYS A 48 -3.87 21.50 19.71
CA LYS A 48 -5.13 22.18 20.07
C LYS A 48 -5.24 22.39 21.58
N ASN A 49 -4.83 21.40 22.37
CA ASN A 49 -4.84 21.50 23.83
C ASN A 49 -3.80 22.52 24.33
N ASP A 50 -2.57 22.47 23.80
CA ASP A 50 -1.47 23.33 24.23
C ASP A 50 -1.70 24.80 23.90
N LEU A 51 -2.30 25.09 22.75
CA LEU A 51 -2.58 26.46 22.32
C LEU A 51 -3.85 27.04 22.97
N GLY A 52 -4.75 26.20 23.49
CA GLY A 52 -6.02 26.63 24.09
C GLY A 52 -6.98 27.32 23.11
N ILE A 53 -6.77 27.16 21.80
CA ILE A 53 -7.56 27.79 20.73
C ILE A 53 -8.29 26.73 19.90
N ASN A 54 -9.58 26.95 19.72
CA ASN A 54 -10.39 26.22 18.75
C ASN A 54 -10.47 27.04 17.45
N ALA A 55 -9.47 26.89 16.58
CA ALA A 55 -9.41 27.63 15.32
C ALA A 55 -10.00 26.82 14.15
N THR A 56 -10.77 27.46 13.27
CA THR A 56 -11.35 26.86 12.05
C THR A 56 -10.32 26.16 11.16
N GLY A 57 -9.06 26.62 11.18
CA GLY A 57 -7.96 25.98 10.44
C GLY A 57 -7.68 24.54 10.89
N PHE A 58 -7.82 24.24 12.19
CA PHE A 58 -7.66 22.87 12.69
C PHE A 58 -8.78 21.96 12.22
N TYR A 59 -10.01 22.46 12.16
CA TYR A 59 -11.14 21.68 11.65
C TYR A 59 -10.94 21.29 10.18
N ALA A 60 -10.50 22.24 9.34
CA ALA A 60 -10.18 21.95 7.94
C ALA A 60 -9.03 20.94 7.81
N LEU A 61 -8.01 21.04 8.65
CA LEU A 61 -6.89 20.09 8.66
C LEU A 61 -7.34 18.69 9.11
N GLU A 62 -8.15 18.58 10.17
CA GLU A 62 -8.71 17.32 10.65
C GLU A 62 -9.50 16.61 9.54
N HIS A 63 -10.35 17.33 8.79
CA HIS A 63 -11.08 16.76 7.64
C HIS A 63 -10.17 16.25 6.53
N VAL A 64 -9.11 16.97 6.20
CA VAL A 64 -8.14 16.51 5.19
C VAL A 64 -7.43 15.23 5.65
N VAL A 65 -7.08 15.15 6.94
CA VAL A 65 -6.46 13.96 7.52
C VAL A 65 -7.43 12.78 7.54
N ASP A 66 -8.70 12.99 7.88
CA ASP A 66 -9.74 11.95 7.83
C ASP A 66 -9.97 11.45 6.41
N MET A 67 -9.91 12.32 5.40
CA MET A 67 -9.97 11.91 3.98
C MET A 67 -8.79 11.00 3.61
N TYR A 68 -7.57 11.32 4.05
CA TYR A 68 -6.41 10.46 3.81
C TYR A 68 -6.51 9.14 4.55
N GLU A 69 -7.08 9.12 5.76
CA GLU A 69 -7.34 7.90 6.53
C GLU A 69 -8.24 6.95 5.73
N TYR A 70 -9.37 7.47 5.24
CA TYR A 70 -10.30 6.70 4.42
C TYR A 70 -9.64 6.10 3.17
N ILE A 71 -8.80 6.88 2.48
CA ILE A 71 -8.07 6.40 1.29
C ILE A 71 -7.08 5.30 1.67
N ALA A 72 -6.33 5.47 2.76
CA ALA A 72 -5.36 4.49 3.24
C ALA A 72 -6.05 3.18 3.63
N GLU A 73 -7.17 3.24 4.35
CA GLU A 73 -7.96 2.07 4.74
C GLU A 73 -8.54 1.34 3.52
N CYS A 74 -9.11 2.07 2.56
CA CYS A 74 -9.65 1.48 1.33
C CYS A 74 -8.56 0.76 0.53
N ARG A 75 -7.38 1.37 0.42
CA ARG A 75 -6.24 0.78 -0.28
C ARG A 75 -5.66 -0.41 0.48
N LEU A 76 -5.55 -0.31 1.81
CA LEU A 76 -5.10 -1.41 2.65
C LEU A 76 -5.98 -2.65 2.46
N HIS A 77 -7.30 -2.48 2.54
CA HIS A 77 -8.24 -3.57 2.33
C HIS A 77 -8.10 -4.18 0.93
N HIS A 78 -7.96 -3.34 -0.11
CA HIS A 78 -7.74 -3.82 -1.48
C HIS A 78 -6.44 -4.62 -1.62
N TYR A 79 -5.32 -4.09 -1.14
CA TYR A 79 -4.02 -4.74 -1.30
C TYR A 79 -3.92 -6.02 -0.47
N SER A 80 -4.42 -6.00 0.76
CA SER A 80 -4.47 -7.19 1.63
C SER A 80 -5.27 -8.32 0.97
N GLY A 81 -6.48 -8.03 0.49
CA GLY A 81 -7.30 -9.05 -0.18
C GLY A 81 -6.68 -9.58 -1.48
N ARG A 82 -5.96 -8.74 -2.24
CA ARG A 82 -5.25 -9.19 -3.45
C ARG A 82 -4.00 -9.99 -3.11
N ALA A 83 -3.24 -9.60 -2.09
CA ALA A 83 -2.08 -10.35 -1.62
C ALA A 83 -2.49 -11.76 -1.18
N GLU A 84 -3.59 -11.89 -0.42
CA GLU A 84 -4.15 -13.19 -0.02
C GLU A 84 -4.52 -14.07 -1.22
N VAL A 85 -5.19 -13.50 -2.23
CA VAL A 85 -5.57 -14.22 -3.45
C VAL A 85 -4.33 -14.72 -4.20
N TYR A 86 -3.36 -13.84 -4.47
CA TYR A 86 -2.14 -14.23 -5.19
C TYR A 86 -1.31 -15.23 -4.39
N GLN A 87 -1.30 -15.14 -3.06
CA GLN A 87 -0.59 -16.08 -2.21
C GLN A 87 -1.19 -17.48 -2.34
N ALA A 88 -2.53 -17.59 -2.35
CA ALA A 88 -3.22 -18.86 -2.55
C ALA A 88 -2.99 -19.46 -3.96
N GLU A 89 -2.98 -18.62 -4.99
CA GLU A 89 -2.65 -19.01 -6.37
C GLU A 89 -1.20 -19.53 -6.45
N TRP A 90 -0.24 -18.79 -5.88
CA TRP A 90 1.18 -19.15 -5.88
C TRP A 90 1.48 -20.45 -5.13
N ASP A 91 0.80 -20.68 -4.00
CA ASP A 91 0.94 -21.93 -3.25
C ASP A 91 0.34 -23.13 -3.99
N THR A 92 -0.68 -22.90 -4.82
CA THR A 92 -1.22 -23.93 -5.73
C THR A 92 -0.25 -24.24 -6.86
N ASP A 93 0.31 -23.21 -7.49
CA ASP A 93 1.32 -23.35 -8.56
C ASP A 93 2.55 -24.13 -8.07
N LYS A 94 3.06 -23.80 -6.88
CA LYS A 94 4.18 -24.53 -6.26
C LYS A 94 3.87 -26.01 -6.06
N LYS A 95 2.66 -26.35 -5.59
CA LYS A 95 2.24 -27.74 -5.39
C LYS A 95 2.12 -28.49 -6.70
N ALA A 96 1.61 -27.85 -7.75
CA ALA A 96 1.48 -28.45 -9.08
C ALA A 96 2.85 -28.76 -9.74
N VAL A 97 3.88 -27.96 -9.47
CA VAL A 97 5.25 -28.19 -9.97
C VAL A 97 5.98 -29.31 -9.21
N THR A 98 5.49 -29.71 -8.03
CA THR A 98 6.14 -30.71 -7.16
C THR A 98 5.62 -32.14 -7.36
N LEU A 99 4.56 -32.33 -8.18
CA LEU A 99 3.95 -33.63 -8.52
C LEU A 99 4.39 -34.11 -9.92
#